data_AF-A0A1Z3MWA6-F1
#
_entry.id   AF-A0A1Z3MWA6-F1
#
_cell.length_a   1.000
_cell.length_b   1.000
_cell.length_c   1.000
_cell.angle_alpha   90.00
_cell.angle_beta   90.00
_cell.angle_gamma   90.00
#
_symmetry.space_group_name_H-M   'P 1'
#
loop_
_entity.id
_entity.type
_entity.pdbx_description
1 polymer ?
#
loop_
_entity_poly.entity_id
_entity_poly.type
_entity_poly.pdbx_seq_one_letter_code
_entity_poly.pdbx_strand_id
1 'polypeptide(L)'
;MNQSLTLAFLVAAGIGLVLQNTLMVRITQSSSTILIAMLLNSLVGIVLFVSILLLKQGVAGFSELAATVRWWTLIPGLLGSFFVFASISGYQNVGAATTIAVLVASQLIGGLVMDVLRSNGIPLRALIGPACGAVMLVVGAWLVARRQF
;
A
#
# COMPACT_ATOMS: atom_id res chain seq x y z
N MET A 1 -20.03 7.31 6.99
CA MET A 1 -19.45 5.99 7.32
C MET A 1 -19.05 6.03 8.79
N ASN A 2 -19.59 5.15 9.64
CA ASN A 2 -19.27 5.17 11.07
C ASN A 2 -17.80 4.80 11.28
N GLN A 3 -17.11 5.49 12.19
CA GLN A 3 -15.67 5.32 12.43
C GLN A 3 -15.29 3.87 12.74
N SER A 4 -16.15 3.14 13.46
CA SER A 4 -15.98 1.71 13.75
C SER A 4 -15.98 0.83 12.49
N LEU A 5 -16.85 1.11 11.52
CA LEU A 5 -16.91 0.37 10.25
C LEU A 5 -15.65 0.62 9.42
N THR A 6 -15.16 1.86 9.37
CA THR A 6 -13.91 2.18 8.68
C THR A 6 -12.72 1.42 9.28
N LEU A 7 -12.63 1.35 10.61
CA LEU A 7 -11.58 0.59 11.28
C LEU A 7 -11.69 -0.90 10.99
N ALA A 8 -12.90 -1.46 11.00
CA ALA A 8 -13.12 -2.87 10.66
C ALA A 8 -12.69 -3.19 9.21
N PHE A 9 -13.00 -2.31 8.25
CA PHE A 9 -12.54 -2.44 6.87
C PHE A 9 -11.02 -2.38 6.75
N LEU A 10 -10.35 -1.50 7.50
CA LEU A 10 -8.89 -1.41 7.49
C LEU A 10 -8.22 -2.67 8.04
N VAL A 11 -8.77 -3.26 9.10
CA VAL A 11 -8.29 -4.54 9.64
C VAL A 11 -8.48 -5.66 8.62
N ALA A 12 -9.66 -5.76 8.01
CA ALA A 12 -9.94 -6.75 6.98
C ALA A 12 -9.01 -6.58 5.76
N ALA A 13 -8.78 -5.35 5.32
CA ALA A 13 -7.86 -5.03 4.23
C ALA A 13 -6.41 -5.43 4.57
N GLY A 14 -5.96 -5.18 5.80
CA GLY A 14 -4.63 -5.58 6.26
C GLY A 14 -4.42 -7.09 6.20
N ILE A 15 -5.40 -7.88 6.66
CA ILE A 15 -5.37 -9.35 6.58
C ILE A 15 -5.40 -9.81 5.12
N GLY A 16 -6.28 -9.20 4.30
CA GLY A 16 -6.38 -9.48 2.87
C GLY A 16 -5.07 -9.23 2.12
N LEU A 17 -4.32 -8.20 2.51
CA LEU A 17 -3.03 -7.86 1.92
C LEU A 17 -1.97 -8.95 2.16
N VAL A 18 -2.00 -9.62 3.31
CA VAL A 18 -1.12 -10.77 3.59
C VAL A 18 -1.40 -11.92 2.63
N LEU A 19 -2.68 -12.24 2.41
CA LEU A 19 -3.11 -13.26 1.47
C LEU A 19 -2.71 -12.89 0.03
N GLN A 20 -2.96 -11.64 -0.37
CA GLN A 20 -2.60 -11.12 -1.68
C GLN A 20 -1.10 -11.27 -1.97
N ASN A 21 -0.24 -10.80 -1.07
CA ASN A 21 1.21 -10.87 -1.25
C ASN A 21 1.71 -12.32 -1.33
N THR A 22 1.15 -13.22 -0.50
CA THR A 22 1.50 -14.64 -0.52
C THR A 22 1.14 -15.30 -1.86
N LEU A 23 -0.05 -14.99 -2.39
CA LEU A 23 -0.47 -15.47 -3.71
C LEU A 23 0.42 -14.90 -4.83
N MET A 24 0.80 -13.62 -4.76
CA MET A 24 1.71 -13.03 -5.75
C MET A 24 3.09 -13.67 -5.78
N VAL A 25 3.64 -14.03 -4.60
CA VAL A 25 4.90 -14.78 -4.52
C VAL A 25 4.76 -16.14 -5.21
N ARG A 26 3.64 -16.84 -4.97
CA ARG A 26 3.37 -18.13 -5.60
C ARG A 26 3.24 -18.03 -7.13
N ILE A 27 2.54 -17.00 -7.62
CA ILE A 27 2.44 -16.70 -9.06
C ILE A 27 3.83 -16.44 -9.64
N THR A 28 4.68 -15.72 -8.91
CA THR A 28 6.06 -15.43 -9.34
C THR A 28 6.90 -16.69 -9.42
N GLN A 29 6.74 -17.64 -8.48
CA GLN A 29 7.44 -18.93 -8.51
C GLN A 29 7.01 -19.83 -9.68
N SER A 30 5.77 -19.70 -10.16
CA SER A 30 5.28 -20.43 -11.33
C SER A 30 5.46 -19.67 -12.66
N SER A 31 6.04 -18.47 -12.62
CA SER A 31 6.21 -17.59 -13.77
C SER A 31 7.69 -17.32 -14.04
N SER A 32 8.03 -16.92 -15.27
CA SER A 32 9.41 -16.64 -15.65
C SER A 32 9.98 -15.36 -15.04
N THR A 33 9.13 -14.41 -14.62
CA THR A 33 9.56 -13.11 -14.09
C THR A 33 8.59 -12.56 -13.03
N ILE A 34 9.09 -11.72 -12.12
CA ILE A 34 8.28 -10.92 -11.18
C ILE A 34 7.30 -10.00 -11.93
N LEU A 35 7.68 -9.56 -13.14
CA LEU A 35 6.90 -8.64 -13.95
C LEU A 35 5.52 -9.22 -14.33
N ILE A 36 5.43 -10.54 -14.54
CA ILE A 36 4.15 -11.22 -14.83
C ILE A 36 3.19 -11.10 -13.65
N ALA A 37 3.66 -11.33 -12.42
CA ALA A 37 2.82 -11.19 -11.23
C ALA A 37 2.35 -9.75 -11.02
N MET A 38 3.25 -8.78 -11.25
CA MET A 38 2.91 -7.36 -11.17
C MET A 38 1.86 -6.95 -12.22
N LEU A 39 2.02 -7.40 -13.46
CA LEU A 39 1.07 -7.16 -14.54
C LEU A 39 -0.29 -7.77 -14.23
N LEU A 40 -0.34 -9.02 -13.75
CA LEU A 40 -1.59 -9.67 -13.37
C LEU A 40 -2.31 -8.92 -12.24
N ASN A 41 -1.58 -8.50 -11.20
CA ASN A 41 -2.17 -7.72 -10.11
C ASN A 41 -2.81 -6.42 -10.61
N SER A 42 -2.10 -5.69 -11.49
CA SER A 42 -2.63 -4.45 -12.06
C SER A 42 -3.77 -4.70 -13.05
N LEU A 43 -3.67 -5.74 -13.88
CA LEU A 43 -4.67 -6.06 -14.91
C LEU A 43 -6.02 -6.42 -14.28
N VAL A 44 -6.02 -7.26 -13.25
CA VAL A 44 -7.26 -7.64 -12.54
C VAL A 44 -7.94 -6.41 -11.93
N GLY A 45 -7.16 -5.51 -11.31
CA GLY A 45 -7.69 -4.25 -10.77
C GLY A 45 -8.27 -3.34 -11.85
N ILE A 46 -7.55 -3.18 -12.98
CA ILE A 46 -8.01 -2.37 -14.12
C ILE A 46 -9.33 -2.91 -14.66
N VAL A 47 -9.41 -4.23 -14.94
CA VAL A 47 -10.63 -4.86 -15.47
C VAL A 47 -11.80 -4.61 -14.52
N LEU A 48 -11.61 -4.82 -13.22
CA LEU A 48 -12.65 -4.58 -12.21
C LEU A 48 -13.14 -3.13 -12.22
N PHE A 49 -12.23 -2.16 -12.18
CA PHE A 49 -12.62 -0.74 -12.13
C PHE A 49 -13.23 -0.25 -13.44
N VAL A 50 -12.73 -0.73 -14.59
CA VAL A 50 -13.31 -0.44 -15.91
C VAL A 50 -14.74 -0.99 -16.00
N SER A 51 -14.99 -2.22 -15.54
CA SER A 51 -16.34 -2.79 -15.50
C SER A 51 -17.28 -1.98 -14.59
N ILE A 52 -16.82 -1.57 -13.41
CA ILE A 52 -17.64 -0.74 -12.50
C ILE A 52 -17.93 0.63 -13.12
N LEU A 53 -16.95 1.25 -13.76
CA LEU A 53 -17.12 2.56 -14.42
C LEU A 53 -18.12 2.47 -15.58
N LEU A 54 -18.01 1.42 -16.40
CA LEU A 54 -18.98 1.13 -17.46
C LEU A 54 -20.40 0.95 -16.92
N LEU A 55 -20.56 0.21 -15.83
CA LEU A 55 -21.88 -0.04 -15.21
C LEU A 55 -22.47 1.23 -14.58
N LYS A 56 -21.65 2.11 -14.02
CA LYS A 56 -22.12 3.30 -13.29
C LYS A 56 -22.28 4.56 -14.15
N GLN A 57 -21.37 4.78 -15.09
CA GLN A 57 -21.26 6.03 -15.87
C GLN A 57 -21.31 5.78 -17.38
N GLY A 58 -21.32 4.53 -17.84
CA GLY A 58 -21.31 4.19 -19.25
C GLY A 58 -20.05 4.70 -19.96
N VAL A 59 -20.18 5.04 -21.25
CA VAL A 59 -19.07 5.53 -22.07
C VAL A 59 -18.64 6.95 -21.67
N ALA A 60 -19.51 7.72 -21.02
CA ALA A 60 -19.21 9.08 -20.57
C ALA A 60 -18.08 9.11 -19.52
N GLY A 61 -18.00 8.09 -18.65
CA GLY A 61 -16.94 8.00 -17.64
C GLY A 61 -15.51 7.92 -18.23
N PHE A 62 -15.35 7.40 -19.45
CA PHE A 62 -14.04 7.37 -20.13
C PHE A 62 -13.61 8.76 -20.60
N SER A 63 -14.57 9.58 -21.05
CA SER A 63 -14.30 10.96 -21.46
C SER A 63 -13.84 11.82 -20.28
N GLU A 64 -14.46 11.63 -19.11
CA GLU A 64 -14.08 12.30 -17.87
C GLU A 64 -12.70 11.83 -17.37
N LEU A 65 -12.42 10.53 -17.45
CA LEU A 65 -11.11 9.98 -17.11
C LEU A 65 -10.02 10.60 -18.00
N ALA A 66 -10.22 10.60 -19.32
CA ALA A 66 -9.25 11.17 -20.26
C ALA A 66 -9.00 12.67 -20.03
N ALA A 67 -10.05 13.43 -19.70
CA ALA A 67 -9.92 14.85 -19.37
C ALA A 67 -9.18 15.12 -18.04
N THR A 68 -9.19 14.15 -17.12
CA THR A 68 -8.58 14.28 -15.79
C THR A 68 -7.12 13.84 -15.77
N VAL A 69 -6.67 13.04 -16.75
CA VAL A 69 -5.28 12.57 -16.82
C VAL A 69 -4.32 13.76 -16.94
N ARG A 70 -3.42 13.88 -15.97
CA ARG A 70 -2.30 14.82 -15.98
C ARG A 70 -1.02 14.04 -15.70
N TRP A 71 0.13 14.56 -16.09
CA TRP A 71 1.39 13.83 -15.87
C TRP A 71 1.65 13.49 -14.38
N TRP A 72 1.24 14.36 -13.46
CA TRP A 72 1.34 14.11 -12.01
C TRP A 72 0.43 12.96 -11.54
N THR A 73 -0.67 12.67 -12.23
CA THR A 73 -1.58 11.56 -11.86
C THR A 73 -0.97 10.19 -12.18
N LEU A 74 0.16 10.15 -12.90
CA LEU A 74 0.91 8.92 -13.16
C LEU A 74 1.79 8.51 -11.96
N ILE A 75 2.19 9.47 -11.12
CA ILE A 75 3.10 9.23 -10.00
C ILE A 75 2.53 8.21 -9.01
N PRO A 76 1.25 8.29 -8.58
CA PRO A 76 0.67 7.28 -7.69
C PRO A 76 0.68 5.86 -8.30
N GLY A 77 0.46 5.74 -9.60
CA GLY A 77 0.48 4.45 -10.30
C GLY A 77 1.88 3.84 -10.36
N LEU A 78 2.91 4.65 -10.60
CA LEU A 78 4.31 4.23 -10.55
C LEU A 78 4.74 3.83 -9.14
N LEU A 79 4.39 4.63 -8.12
CA LEU A 79 4.69 4.32 -6.72
C LEU A 79 3.96 3.05 -6.25
N GLY A 80 2.70 2.84 -6.67
CA GLY A 80 1.96 1.62 -6.37
C GLY A 80 2.58 0.37 -7.00
N SER A 81 3.06 0.48 -8.25
CA SER A 81 3.77 -0.61 -8.91
C SER A 81 5.10 -0.93 -8.20
N PHE A 82 5.86 0.10 -7.82
CA PHE A 82 7.06 -0.08 -7.02
C PHE A 82 6.77 -0.75 -5.67
N PHE A 83 5.68 -0.39 -4.99
CA PHE A 83 5.25 -1.01 -3.74
C PHE A 83 4.99 -2.51 -3.92
N VAL A 84 4.26 -2.90 -4.98
CA VAL A 84 4.00 -4.32 -5.27
C VAL A 84 5.31 -5.08 -5.53
N PHE A 85 6.22 -4.49 -6.32
CA PHE A 85 7.55 -5.08 -6.57
C PHE A 85 8.35 -5.29 -5.28
N ALA A 86 8.48 -4.23 -4.47
CA ALA A 86 9.21 -4.27 -3.21
C ALA A 86 8.58 -5.26 -2.23
N SER A 87 7.25 -5.38 -2.23
CA SER A 87 6.51 -6.32 -1.41
C SER A 87 6.78 -7.78 -1.81
N ILE A 88 6.71 -8.12 -3.10
CA ILE A 88 7.02 -9.48 -3.59
C ILE A 88 8.47 -9.84 -3.28
N SER A 89 9.40 -8.94 -3.61
CA SER A 89 10.83 -9.13 -3.37
C SER A 89 11.14 -9.30 -1.87
N GLY A 90 10.51 -8.49 -1.02
CA GLY A 90 10.63 -8.62 0.43
C GLY A 90 10.13 -9.98 0.92
N TYR A 91 8.94 -10.41 0.49
CA TYR A 91 8.40 -11.71 0.91
C TYR A 91 9.28 -12.88 0.49
N GLN A 92 9.93 -12.80 -0.68
CA GLN A 92 10.83 -13.83 -1.18
C GLN A 92 12.16 -13.89 -0.42
N ASN A 93 12.74 -12.73 -0.09
CA ASN A 93 14.11 -12.66 0.45
C ASN A 93 14.18 -12.58 1.98
N VAL A 94 13.22 -11.90 2.60
CA VAL A 94 13.17 -11.66 4.05
C VAL A 94 11.82 -12.08 4.64
N GLY A 95 11.00 -12.86 3.93
CA GLY A 95 9.74 -13.39 4.46
C GLY A 95 8.65 -12.35 4.76
N ALA A 96 7.46 -12.85 5.06
CA ALA A 96 6.25 -12.03 5.18
C ALA A 96 6.30 -11.03 6.35
N ALA A 97 6.62 -11.51 7.56
CA ALA A 97 6.54 -10.71 8.78
C ALA A 97 7.49 -9.51 8.76
N THR A 98 8.76 -9.72 8.36
CA THR A 98 9.76 -8.66 8.25
C THR A 98 9.38 -7.65 7.19
N THR A 99 8.91 -8.10 6.03
CA THR A 99 8.49 -7.20 4.94
C THR A 99 7.35 -6.29 5.38
N ILE A 100 6.30 -6.86 5.99
CA ILE A 100 5.17 -6.07 6.49
C ILE A 100 5.64 -5.08 7.55
N ALA A 101 6.44 -5.53 8.52
CA ALA A 101 6.85 -4.68 9.62
C ALA A 101 7.67 -3.47 9.14
N VAL A 102 8.61 -3.68 8.21
CA VAL A 102 9.43 -2.61 7.62
C VAL A 102 8.57 -1.67 6.75
N LEU A 103 7.65 -2.21 5.94
CA LEU A 103 6.75 -1.39 5.11
C LEU A 103 5.84 -0.52 5.98
N VAL A 104 5.20 -1.08 7.00
CA VAL A 104 4.29 -0.33 7.88
C VAL A 104 5.06 0.72 8.70
N ALA A 105 6.26 0.39 9.20
CA ALA A 105 7.10 1.34 9.90
C ALA A 105 7.50 2.52 9.03
N SER A 106 7.98 2.26 7.80
CA SER A 106 8.36 3.34 6.87
C SER A 106 7.18 4.18 6.40
N GLN A 107 6.00 3.56 6.20
CA GLN A 107 4.76 4.27 5.88
C GLN A 107 4.30 5.20 7.02
N LEU A 108 4.39 4.75 8.27
CA LEU A 108 4.04 5.57 9.43
C LEU A 108 4.97 6.78 9.57
N ILE A 109 6.27 6.59 9.40
CA ILE A 109 7.25 7.69 9.42
C ILE A 109 6.96 8.68 8.30
N GLY A 110 6.74 8.20 7.07
CA GLY A 110 6.41 9.05 5.92
C GLY A 110 5.11 9.83 6.14
N GLY A 111 4.08 9.18 6.70
CA GLY A 111 2.82 9.82 7.07
C GLY A 111 3.01 10.93 8.10
N LEU A 112 3.79 10.68 9.15
CA LEU A 112 4.12 11.68 10.18
C LEU A 112 4.88 12.86 9.59
N VAL A 113 5.87 12.64 8.73
CA VAL A 113 6.60 13.72 8.06
C VAL A 113 5.65 14.57 7.23
N MET A 114 4.73 13.94 6.49
CA MET A 114 3.71 14.66 5.71
C MET A 114 2.74 15.45 6.60
N ASP A 115 2.36 14.88 7.74
CA ASP A 115 1.50 15.56 8.72
C ASP A 115 2.21 16.80 9.28
N VAL A 116 3.50 16.72 9.61
CA VAL A 116 4.32 17.87 10.04
C VAL A 116 4.44 18.91 8.93
N LEU A 117 4.72 18.51 7.69
CA LEU A 117 4.89 19.45 6.57
C LEU A 117 3.58 20.18 6.20
N ARG A 118 2.43 19.51 6.35
CA ARG A 118 1.12 20.12 6.07
C ARG A 118 0.57 20.96 7.22
N SER A 119 1.08 20.76 8.44
CA SER A 119 0.53 21.41 9.62
C SER A 119 1.13 22.79 9.86
N ASN A 120 0.54 23.80 9.22
CA ASN A 120 0.70 25.20 9.60
C ASN A 120 -0.03 25.51 10.92
N GLY A 121 0.38 24.92 12.04
CA GLY A 121 -0.11 25.29 13.38
C GLY A 121 -0.56 24.17 14.33
N ILE A 122 -0.17 22.90 14.11
CA ILE A 122 -0.44 21.86 15.11
C ILE A 122 0.52 22.06 16.31
N PRO A 123 0.03 22.14 17.56
CA PRO A 123 0.91 22.25 18.72
C PRO A 123 1.79 21.00 18.81
N LEU A 124 3.10 21.20 18.96
CA LEU A 124 4.11 20.12 19.03
C LEU A 124 3.71 18.98 20.00
N ARG A 125 2.95 19.31 21.05
CA ARG A 125 2.39 18.39 22.04
C ARG A 125 1.48 17.31 21.44
N ALA A 126 0.70 17.65 20.41
CA ALA A 126 -0.19 16.70 19.74
C ALA A 126 0.59 15.69 18.89
N LEU A 127 1.83 16.00 18.52
CA LEU A 127 2.71 15.11 17.75
C LEU A 127 3.50 14.13 18.64
N ILE A 128 3.63 14.41 19.94
CA ILE A 128 4.39 13.56 20.88
C ILE A 128 3.81 12.14 20.94
N GLY A 129 2.47 12.01 21.01
CA GLY A 129 1.80 10.71 21.03
C GLY A 129 2.09 9.87 19.78
N PRO A 130 1.79 10.39 18.57
CA PRO A 130 2.11 9.71 17.32
C PRO A 130 3.61 9.42 17.12
N ALA A 131 4.49 10.33 17.55
CA ALA A 131 5.94 10.12 17.49
C ALA A 131 6.39 8.96 18.39
N CYS A 132 5.92 8.89 19.64
CA CYS A 132 6.18 7.74 20.51
C CYS A 132 5.65 6.43 19.91
N GLY A 133 4.46 6.46 19.32
CA GLY A 133 3.89 5.31 18.61
C GLY A 133 4.77 4.85 17.44
N ALA A 134 5.29 5.79 16.66
CA ALA A 134 6.21 5.47 15.57
C ALA A 134 7.52 4.86 16.06
N VAL A 135 8.11 5.40 17.14
CA VAL A 135 9.32 4.83 17.74
C VAL A 135 9.07 3.39 18.19
N MET A 136 7.96 3.12 18.87
CA MET A 136 7.59 1.75 19.27
C MET A 136 7.41 0.82 18.07
N LEU A 137 6.78 1.30 16.99
CA LEU A 137 6.56 0.50 15.78
C LEU A 137 7.89 0.20 15.07
N VAL A 138 8.80 1.17 14.98
CA VAL A 138 10.14 0.99 14.41
C VAL A 138 10.96 -0.02 15.22
N VAL A 139 10.95 0.09 16.56
CA VAL A 139 11.62 -0.89 17.43
C VAL A 139 11.01 -2.28 17.26
N GLY A 140 9.68 -2.37 17.19
CA GLY A 140 8.98 -3.62 16.90
C GLY A 140 9.37 -4.23 15.56
N ALA A 141 9.43 -3.41 14.50
CA ALA A 141 9.84 -3.85 13.17
C ALA A 141 11.30 -4.34 13.15
N TRP A 142 12.19 -3.66 13.86
CA TRP A 142 13.58 -4.08 14.02
C TRP A 142 13.70 -5.43 14.74
N LEU A 143 12.93 -5.64 15.82
CA LEU A 143 12.90 -6.92 16.54
C LEU A 143 12.36 -8.07 15.67
N VAL A 144 11.36 -7.80 14.84
CA VAL A 144 10.83 -8.78 13.88
C VAL A 144 11.89 -9.11 12.83
N ALA A 145 12.54 -8.11 12.25
CA ALA A 145 13.60 -8.29 11.25
C ALA A 145 14.80 -9.08 11.80
N ARG A 146 15.14 -8.87 13.08
CA ARG A 146 16.26 -9.54 13.74
C ARG A 146 16.10 -11.07 13.81
N ARG A 147 14.88 -11.63 13.73
CA ARG A 147 14.69 -13.10 13.74
C ARG A 147 15.29 -13.82 12.52
N GLN A 148 15.67 -13.09 11.47
CA GLN A 148 16.16 -13.67 10.22
C GLN A 148 17.65 -13.43 9.96
N PHE A 149 18.31 -12.64 10.81
CA PHE A 149 19.76 -12.48 10.84
C PHE A 149 20.36 -13.45 11.86
#